data_AF-A0A0R0C7L1-F1
#
_entry.id   AF-A0A0R0C7L1-F1
#
_cell.length_a   1.000
_cell.length_b   1.000
_cell.length_c   1.000
_cell.angle_alpha   90.00
_cell.angle_beta   90.00
_cell.angle_gamma   90.00
#
_symmetry.space_group_name_H-M   'P 1'
#
loop_
_entity.id
_entity.type
_entity.pdbx_description
1 polymer ?
#
loop_
_entity_poly.entity_id
_entity_poly.type
_entity_poly.pdbx_seq_one_letter_code
_entity_poly.pdbx_strand_id
1 'polypeptide(L)' 'MSSPTTFKFDEKLTSTLEELKDGTNATSKAEVVRRAIALMKVVQDAQKRGAEVVIRDDSGKDKVIILS' A
#
# COMPACT_ATOMS: atom_id res chain seq x y z
N MET A 1 -21.06 -16.62 4.33
CA MET A 1 -20.67 -15.86 3.12
C MET A 1 -20.19 -14.50 3.56
N SER A 2 -19.01 -14.05 3.14
CA SER A 2 -18.53 -12.69 3.40
C SER A 2 -19.25 -11.72 2.46
N SER A 3 -19.90 -10.69 3.00
CA SER A 3 -20.56 -9.66 2.20
C SER A 3 -19.52 -8.73 1.56
N PRO A 4 -19.69 -8.31 0.30
CA PRO A 4 -18.81 -7.33 -0.32
C PRO A 4 -18.90 -5.99 0.44
N THR A 5 -17.75 -5.43 0.80
CA THR A 5 -17.66 -4.09 1.38
C THR A 5 -17.52 -3.06 0.27
N THR A 6 -18.45 -2.12 0.19
CA THR A 6 -18.40 -1.01 -0.77
C THR A 6 -17.73 0.19 -0.13
N PHE A 7 -16.71 0.72 -0.80
CA PHE A 7 -16.06 1.98 -0.44
C PHE A 7 -16.41 3.03 -1.48
N LYS A 8 -16.71 4.25 -1.02
CA LYS A 8 -16.84 5.42 -1.89
C LYS A 8 -15.57 6.25 -1.73
N PHE A 9 -14.93 6.55 -2.84
CA PHE A 9 -13.75 7.41 -2.89
C PHE A 9 -14.12 8.69 -3.62
N ASP A 10 -13.45 9.78 -3.28
CA ASP A 10 -13.54 11.00 -4.07
C ASP A 10 -12.85 10.81 -5.44
N GLU A 11 -13.04 11.76 -6.34
CA GLU A 11 -12.47 11.71 -7.70
C GLU A 11 -10.95 11.70 -7.67
N LYS A 12 -10.35 12.46 -6.75
CA LYS A 12 -8.89 12.58 -6.62
C LYS A 12 -8.26 11.23 -6.28
N LEU A 13 -8.76 10.57 -5.24
CA LEU A 13 -8.29 9.25 -4.82
C LEU A 13 -8.61 8.20 -5.89
N THR A 14 -9.75 8.34 -6.59
CA THR A 14 -10.06 7.46 -7.72
C THR A 14 -9.01 7.57 -8.84
N SER A 15 -8.58 8.79 -9.19
CA SER A 15 -7.49 9.02 -10.15
C SER A 15 -6.18 8.38 -9.67
N THR A 16 -5.81 8.60 -8.41
CA THR A 16 -4.61 7.98 -7.82
C THR A 16 -4.66 6.45 -7.87
N LEU A 17 -5.82 5.84 -7.61
CA LEU A 17 -5.99 4.38 -7.70
C LEU A 17 -5.88 3.86 -9.14
N GLU A 18 -6.31 4.64 -10.13
CA GLU A 18 -6.12 4.29 -11.56
C GLU A 18 -4.65 4.39 -11.96
N GLU A 19 -3.97 5.48 -11.60
CA GLU A 19 -2.53 5.64 -11.86
C GLU A 19 -1.71 4.51 -11.24
N LEU A 20 -2.03 4.13 -9.99
CA LEU A 20 -1.40 3.01 -9.31
C LEU A 20 -1.71 1.67 -9.99
N LYS A 21 -2.93 1.47 -10.49
CA LYS A 21 -3.28 0.24 -11.23
C LYS A 21 -2.41 0.10 -12.46
N ASP A 22 -2.31 1.17 -13.24
CA ASP A 22 -1.57 1.22 -14.50
C ASP A 22 -0.05 1.13 -14.27
N GLY A 23 0.46 1.68 -13.18
CA GLY A 23 1.89 1.62 -12.82
C GLY A 23 2.34 0.34 -12.12
N THR A 24 1.43 -0.48 -11.58
CA THR A 24 1.78 -1.67 -10.76
C THR A 24 1.34 -3.01 -11.35
N ASN A 25 0.93 -3.03 -12.62
CA ASN A 25 0.37 -4.21 -13.30
C ASN A 25 -0.80 -4.84 -12.51
N ALA A 26 -1.54 -4.04 -11.74
CA ALA A 26 -2.70 -4.53 -11.00
C ALA A 26 -3.89 -4.70 -11.95
N THR A 27 -4.72 -5.70 -11.68
CA THR A 27 -5.88 -6.03 -12.52
C THR A 27 -7.09 -5.13 -12.23
N SER A 28 -7.12 -4.47 -11.07
CA SER A 28 -8.24 -3.62 -10.64
C SER A 28 -7.85 -2.65 -9.52
N LYS A 29 -8.61 -1.55 -9.37
CA LYS A 29 -8.52 -0.64 -8.21
C LYS A 29 -8.69 -1.37 -6.87
N ALA A 30 -9.57 -2.37 -6.82
CA ALA A 30 -9.77 -3.17 -5.63
C ALA A 30 -8.53 -3.98 -5.25
N GLU A 31 -7.76 -4.46 -6.23
CA GLU A 31 -6.47 -5.10 -5.99
C GLU A 31 -5.44 -4.12 -5.44
N VAL A 32 -5.36 -2.90 -6.01
CA VAL A 32 -4.50 -1.83 -5.50
C VAL A 32 -4.79 -1.55 -4.02
N VAL A 33 -6.06 -1.41 -3.65
CA VAL A 33 -6.46 -1.19 -2.25
C VAL A 33 -6.04 -2.36 -1.35
N ARG A 34 -6.25 -3.61 -1.78
CA ARG A 34 -5.81 -4.80 -1.01
C ARG A 34 -4.30 -4.82 -0.79
N ARG A 35 -3.51 -4.51 -1.83
CA ARG A 35 -2.04 -4.44 -1.74
C ARG A 35 -1.60 -3.33 -0.77
N ALA A 36 -2.21 -2.15 -0.83
CA ALA A 36 -1.92 -1.04 0.07
C ALA A 36 -2.20 -1.41 1.54
N ILE A 37 -3.34 -2.04 1.83
CA ILE A 37 -3.69 -2.51 3.18
C ILE A 37 -2.69 -3.57 3.67
N ALA A 38 -2.28 -4.50 2.80
CA ALA A 38 -1.29 -5.51 3.16
C ALA A 38 0.07 -4.87 3.51
N LEU A 39 0.53 -3.89 2.73
CA LEU A 39 1.76 -3.14 3.00
C LEU A 39 1.68 -2.38 4.34
N MET A 40 0.56 -1.72 4.61
CA MET A 40 0.33 -1.04 5.89
C MET A 40 0.43 -2.02 7.08
N LYS A 41 -0.17 -3.20 6.94
CA LYS A 41 -0.07 -4.27 7.96
C LYS A 41 1.38 -4.71 8.19
N VAL A 42 2.16 -4.90 7.13
CA VAL A 42 3.58 -5.29 7.24
C VAL A 42 4.36 -4.25 8.04
N VAL A 43 4.19 -2.96 7.74
CA VAL A 43 4.89 -1.88 8.46
C VAL A 43 4.47 -1.82 9.92
N GLN A 44 3.17 -1.91 10.21
CA GLN A 44 2.66 -1.93 11.59
C GLN A 44 3.18 -3.12 12.39
N ASP A 45 3.22 -4.31 11.78
CA ASP A 45 3.70 -5.53 12.44
C ASP A 45 5.23 -5.51 12.63
N ALA A 46 5.98 -4.78 11.79
CA ALA A 46 7.39 -4.49 12.03
C ALA A 46 7.58 -3.54 13.23
N GLN A 47 6.86 -2.41 13.25
CA GLN A 47 6.92 -1.43 14.34
C GLN A 47 6.62 -2.06 15.71
N LYS A 48 5.57 -2.90 15.80
CA LYS A 48 5.22 -3.61 17.05
C LYS A 48 6.31 -4.52 17.60
N ARG A 49 7.20 -5.01 16.74
CA ARG A 49 8.32 -5.89 17.10
C ARG A 49 9.63 -5.11 17.34
N GLY A 50 9.59 -3.77 17.26
CA GLY A 50 10.79 -2.94 17.32
C GLY A 50 11.68 -3.07 16.07
N ALA A 51 11.12 -3.52 14.95
CA ALA A 51 11.82 -3.65 13.68
C ALA A 51 11.45 -2.51 12.72
N GLU A 52 12.34 -2.20 11.79
CA GLU A 52 12.15 -1.15 10.78
C GLU A 52 11.92 -1.75 9.39
N VAL A 53 11.09 -1.08 8.60
CA VAL A 53 10.95 -1.35 7.15
C VAL A 53 11.73 -0.28 6.41
N VAL A 54 12.62 -0.72 5.51
CA VAL A 54 13.45 0.18 4.70
C VAL A 54 13.19 -0.03 3.21
N ILE A 55 13.24 1.06 2.44
CA ILE A 55 13.40 1.01 0.98
C ILE A 55 14.90 1.13 0.71
N ARG A 56 15.46 0.10 0.07
CA ARG A 56 16.84 0.11 -0.39
C ARG A 56 16.87 0.45 -1.87
N ASP A 57 17.66 1.44 -2.25
CA ASP A 57 17.96 1.70 -3.65
C ASP A 57 19.15 0.87 -4.16
N ASP A 58 19.37 0.86 -5.47
CA ASP A 58 20.46 0.11 -6.10
C ASP A 58 21.86 0.60 -5.67
N SER A 59 21.96 1.79 -5.05
CA SER A 59 23.20 2.31 -4.46
C SER A 59 23.48 1.78 -3.05
N GLY A 60 22.58 0.97 -2.50
CA GLY A 60 22.68 0.41 -1.15
C GLY A 60 22.29 1.41 -0.05
N LYS A 61 21.66 2.54 -0.40
CA LYS A 61 21.17 3.50 0.60
C LYS A 61 19.78 3.07 1.08
N ASP A 62 19.66 2.98 2.40
CA ASP A 62 18.41 2.63 3.07
C ASP A 62 17.63 3.89 3.46
N LYS A 63 16.35 3.93 3.11
CA LYS A 63 15.38 4.92 3.58
C LYS A 63 14.37 4.24 4.48
N VAL A 64 14.32 4.63 5.75
CA VAL A 64 13.36 4.11 6.72
C VAL A 64 11.96 4.62 6.40
N ILE A 65 10.99 3.71 6.36
CA ILE A 65 9.56 4.06 6.23
C ILE A 65 8.99 4.21 7.64
N ILE A 66 8.54 5.42 7.97
CA ILE A 66 7.80 5.71 9.20
C ILE A 66 6.37 6.03 8.81
N LEU A 67 5.43 5.17 9.22
CA LEU A 67 4.00 5.46 9.16
C LEU A 67 3.58 6.04 10.52
N SER A 68 3.19 7.31 10.53
CA SER A 68 2.69 8.06 11.69
C SER A 68 1.18 8.21 11.66
#